data_AF-A0A2R8CJ47-F1
#
_entry.id   AF-A0A2R8CJ47-F1
#
_cell.length_a   1.000
_cell.length_b   1.000
_cell.length_c   1.000
_cell.angle_alpha   90.00
_cell.angle_beta   90.00
_cell.angle_gamma   90.00
#
_symmetry.space_group_name_H-M   'P 1'
#
loop_
_entity.id
_entity.type
_entity.pdbx_description
1 polymer ?
#
loop_
_entity_poly.entity_id
_entity_poly.type
_entity_poly.pdbx_seq_one_letter_code
_entity_poly.pdbx_strand_id
1 'polypeptide(L)'
;MMTTLPVRIPLIQAPMAGVSTPELAAAVSNAGALGSIAIGAASVETARTMIEHTRSLTDKPFNVNVLCHRTPAIDIDREAR
;
A
#
# COMPACT_ATOMS: atom_id res chain seq x y z
N MET A 1 -21.94 7.27 8.90
CA MET A 1 -22.18 6.49 7.66
C MET A 1 -20.84 5.97 7.16
N MET A 2 -20.64 4.65 7.08
CA MET A 2 -19.46 4.09 6.41
C MET A 2 -19.68 4.24 4.90
N THR A 3 -18.92 5.11 4.25
CA THR A 3 -18.89 5.25 2.80
C THR A 3 -18.24 3.99 2.21
N THR A 4 -19.00 3.25 1.42
CA THR A 4 -18.50 2.08 0.69
C THR A 4 -17.52 2.50 -0.39
N LEU A 5 -16.35 1.87 -0.43
CA LEU A 5 -15.40 2.01 -1.54
C LEU A 5 -16.07 1.56 -2.86
N PRO A 6 -15.82 2.23 -3.99
CA PRO A 6 -16.43 1.89 -5.28
C PRO A 6 -15.76 0.66 -5.93
N VAL A 7 -15.78 -0.48 -5.24
CA VAL A 7 -15.28 -1.77 -5.71
C VAL A 7 -16.44 -2.77 -5.81
N ARG A 8 -16.37 -3.69 -6.79
CA ARG A 8 -17.44 -4.69 -7.03
C ARG A 8 -17.36 -5.86 -6.05
N ILE A 9 -16.15 -6.21 -5.64
CA ILE A 9 -15.86 -7.35 -4.75
C ILE A 9 -15.36 -6.78 -3.42
N PRO A 10 -15.98 -7.12 -2.27
CA PRO A 10 -15.61 -6.58 -0.96
C PRO A 10 -14.37 -7.27 -0.39
N LEU A 11 -13.30 -7.31 -1.19
CA LEU A 11 -12.00 -7.85 -0.82
C LEU A 11 -10.94 -6.77 -0.98
N ILE A 12 -10.01 -6.74 -0.04
CA ILE A 12 -8.85 -5.86 -0.07
C ILE A 12 -7.61 -6.76 -0.03
N GLN A 13 -6.77 -6.69 -1.06
CA GLN A 13 -5.46 -7.30 -0.99
C GLN A 13 -4.58 -6.48 -0.05
N ALA A 14 -4.06 -7.10 1.01
CA ALA A 14 -3.35 -6.41 2.08
C ALA A 14 -2.06 -5.73 1.56
N PRO A 15 -1.77 -4.47 1.92
CA PRO A 15 -0.49 -3.85 1.62
C PRO A 15 0.63 -4.56 2.37
N MET A 16 1.67 -5.02 1.65
CA MET A 16 2.77 -5.81 2.23
C MET A 16 4.09 -5.23 1.74
N ALA A 17 4.75 -4.42 2.57
CA ALA A 17 6.04 -3.82 2.23
C ALA A 17 7.06 -4.93 1.87
N GLY A 18 7.72 -4.78 0.71
CA GLY A 18 8.63 -5.80 0.17
C GLY A 18 7.98 -6.96 -0.59
N VAL A 19 6.64 -7.04 -0.64
CA VAL A 19 5.91 -8.12 -1.34
C VAL A 19 4.87 -7.58 -2.33
N SER A 20 4.03 -6.64 -1.92
CA SER A 20 3.01 -6.06 -2.81
C SER A 20 3.66 -5.18 -3.88
N THR A 21 3.36 -5.44 -5.14
CA THR A 21 3.89 -4.70 -6.31
C THR A 21 2.78 -3.92 -7.03
N PRO A 22 3.12 -2.93 -7.87
CA PRO A 22 2.15 -2.25 -8.74
C PRO A 22 1.31 -3.21 -9.60
N GLU A 23 1.93 -4.27 -10.13
CA GLU A 23 1.28 -5.28 -10.97
C GLU A 23 0.26 -6.10 -10.18
N LEU A 24 0.61 -6.51 -8.95
CA LEU A 24 -0.32 -7.22 -8.06
C LEU A 24 -1.52 -6.32 -7.71
N ALA A 25 -1.25 -5.08 -7.31
CA ALA A 25 -2.30 -4.13 -6.96
C ALA A 25 -3.23 -3.85 -8.17
N ALA A 26 -2.66 -3.63 -9.35
CA ALA A 26 -3.44 -3.43 -10.58
C ALA A 26 -4.26 -4.65 -10.97
N ALA A 27 -3.69 -5.87 -10.87
CA ALA A 27 -4.40 -7.10 -11.18
C ALA A 27 -5.64 -7.30 -10.27
N VAL A 28 -5.49 -7.08 -8.96
CA VAL A 28 -6.60 -7.16 -7.99
C VAL A 28 -7.65 -6.09 -8.28
N SER A 29 -7.22 -4.87 -8.59
CA SER A 29 -8.11 -3.74 -8.89
C SER A 29 -8.91 -3.98 -10.17
N ASN A 30 -8.27 -4.49 -11.22
CA ASN A 30 -8.89 -4.87 -12.49
C ASN A 30 -9.88 -6.03 -12.32
N ALA A 31 -9.61 -6.98 -11.42
CA ALA A 31 -10.55 -8.05 -11.06
C ALA A 31 -11.81 -7.51 -10.35
N GLY A 32 -11.77 -6.30 -9.81
CA GLY A 32 -12.90 -5.61 -9.17
C GLY A 32 -12.89 -5.62 -7.65
N ALA A 33 -11.80 -6.09 -7.04
CA ALA A 33 -11.48 -5.91 -5.62
C ALA A 33 -10.60 -4.66 -5.43
N LEU A 34 -10.14 -4.37 -4.21
CA LEU A 34 -9.20 -3.27 -3.95
C LEU A 34 -7.76 -3.80 -3.85
N GLY A 35 -6.92 -3.50 -4.84
CA GLY A 35 -5.49 -3.76 -4.75
C GLY A 35 -4.78 -2.74 -3.85
N SER A 36 -3.64 -3.11 -3.28
CA SER A 36 -2.87 -2.20 -2.40
C SER A 36 -1.37 -2.25 -2.68
N ILE A 37 -0.73 -1.08 -2.62
CA ILE A 37 0.73 -0.95 -2.52
C ILE A 37 1.12 -0.42 -1.13
N ALA A 38 2.31 -0.79 -0.64
CA ALA A 38 2.87 -0.30 0.60
C ALA A 38 4.08 0.59 0.32
N ILE A 39 4.02 1.85 0.75
CA ILE A 39 5.08 2.86 0.55
C ILE A 39 5.69 3.36 1.86
N GLY A 40 5.29 2.80 3.01
CA GLY A 40 5.72 3.31 4.32
C GLY A 40 7.22 3.21 4.62
N ALA A 41 7.97 2.41 3.86
CA ALA A 41 9.43 2.31 3.92
C ALA A 41 10.13 2.83 2.65
N ALA A 42 9.37 3.39 1.69
CA ALA A 42 9.89 3.88 0.42
C ALA A 42 10.37 5.34 0.53
N SER A 43 11.33 5.71 -0.31
CA SER A 43 11.63 7.13 -0.56
C SER A 43 10.44 7.79 -1.29
N VAL A 44 10.39 9.13 -1.27
CA VAL A 44 9.35 9.89 -2.00
C VAL A 44 9.37 9.58 -3.50
N GLU A 45 10.56 9.45 -4.09
CA GLU A 45 10.74 9.13 -5.50
C GLU A 45 10.21 7.73 -5.81
N THR A 46 10.62 6.72 -5.03
CA THR A 46 10.12 5.35 -5.19
C THR A 46 8.61 5.26 -5.00
N ALA A 47 8.06 5.95 -4.01
CA ALA A 47 6.61 6.00 -3.77
C ALA A 47 5.87 6.60 -4.98
N ARG A 48 6.38 7.71 -5.55
CA ARG A 48 5.82 8.32 -6.77
C ARG A 48 5.86 7.32 -7.93
N THR A 49 7.00 6.70 -8.20
CA THR A 49 7.14 5.71 -9.27
C THR A 49 6.16 4.55 -9.10
N MET A 50 6.01 4.01 -7.88
CA MET A 50 5.05 2.94 -7.60
C MET A 50 3.60 3.35 -7.86
N ILE A 51 3.22 4.56 -7.45
CA ILE A 51 1.86 5.10 -7.66
C ILE A 51 1.60 5.33 -9.14
N GLU A 52 2.52 5.96 -9.86
CA GLU A 52 2.41 6.23 -11.30
C GLU A 52 2.37 4.93 -12.11
N HIS A 53 3.21 3.94 -11.75
CA HIS A 53 3.19 2.63 -12.37
C HIS A 53 1.86 1.89 -12.11
N THR A 54 1.34 1.93 -10.88
CA THR A 54 0.03 1.31 -10.61
C THR A 54 -1.07 1.98 -11.44
N ARG A 55 -1.06 3.32 -11.55
CA ARG A 55 -2.00 4.09 -12.37
C ARG A 55 -1.88 3.80 -13.87
N SER A 56 -0.70 3.45 -14.38
CA SER A 56 -0.56 3.08 -15.80
C SER A 56 -1.12 1.70 -16.12
N LEU A 57 -1.27 0.83 -15.11
CA LEU A 57 -1.74 -0.56 -15.23
C LEU A 57 -3.25 -0.73 -14.93
N THR A 58 -3.90 0.25 -14.30
CA THR A 58 -5.34 0.19 -13.99
C THR A 58 -5.96 1.58 -13.93
N ASP A 59 -7.20 1.68 -14.41
CA ASP A 59 -8.10 2.82 -14.23
C ASP A 59 -9.02 2.66 -13.00
N LYS A 60 -8.87 1.56 -12.24
CA LYS A 60 -9.70 1.23 -11.07
C LYS A 60 -9.09 1.76 -9.77
N PRO A 61 -9.90 1.95 -8.71
CA PRO A 61 -9.40 2.35 -7.40
C PRO A 61 -8.38 1.35 -6.84
N PHE A 62 -7.32 1.85 -6.22
CA PHE A 62 -6.35 1.08 -5.45
C PHE A 62 -5.95 1.84 -4.18
N ASN A 63 -5.43 1.12 -3.20
CA ASN A 63 -5.02 1.62 -1.91
C ASN A 63 -3.50 1.89 -1.87
N VAL A 64 -3.10 2.96 -1.19
CA VAL A 64 -1.70 3.33 -0.94
C VAL A 64 -1.50 3.40 0.57
N ASN A 65 -0.70 2.49 1.11
CA ASN A 65 -0.48 2.37 2.53
C ASN A 65 0.81 3.06 2.99
N VAL A 66 0.71 3.78 4.11
CA VAL A 66 1.82 4.44 4.81
C VAL A 66 1.89 3.95 6.26
N LEU A 67 3.07 4.03 6.85
CA LEU A 67 3.27 3.82 8.28
C LEU A 67 3.10 5.14 9.02
N CYS A 68 2.34 5.15 10.12
CA CYS A 68 2.10 6.33 10.95
C CYS A 68 2.43 6.08 12.43
N HIS A 69 3.43 5.24 12.70
CA HIS A 69 3.88 4.99 14.07
C HIS A 69 4.65 6.19 14.63
N ARG A 70 4.66 6.33 15.95
CA ARG A 70 5.54 7.30 16.62
C ARG A 70 6.99 6.88 16.40
N THR A 71 7.87 7.84 16.11
CA THR A 71 9.31 7.58 16.06
C THR A 71 9.75 6.96 17.39
N PRO A 72 10.38 5.78 17.38
CA PRO A 72 10.84 5.14 18.62
C PRO A 72 11.97 5.98 19.24
N ALA A 73 11.98 6.06 20.57
CA ALA A 73 13.17 6.49 21.30
C ALA A 73 14.18 5.35 21.28
N ILE A 74 15.45 5.66 20.99
CA ILE A 74 16.53 4.68 21.07
C ILE A 74 16.78 4.40 22.55
N ASP A 75 16.68 3.13 22.95
CA ASP A 75 16.94 2.63 24.29
C ASP A 75 18.06 1.59 24.21
N ILE A 76 19.29 2.05 24.43
CA ILE A 76 20.51 1.25 24.26
C ILE A 76 20.51 0.04 25.22
N ASP A 77 20.01 0.21 26.44
CA ASP A 77 20.01 -0.84 27.46
C ASP A 77 19.01 -1.96 27.11
N ARG A 78 17.89 -1.61 26.46
CA ARG A 78 16.89 -2.58 25.97
C ARG A 78 17.37 -3.30 24.71
N GLU A 79 18.05 -2.61 23.81
CA GLU A 79 18.49 -3.14 22.51
C GLU A 79 19.77 -4.02 22.63
N ALA A 80 20.54 -3.88 23.70
CA ALA A 80 21.73 -4.68 23.97
C ALA A 80 21.46 -6.06 24.61
N ARG A 81 20.20 -6.42 24.87
CA ARG A 81 19.76 -7.70 25.46
C ARG A 81 19.09 -8.60 24.43
#